data_AF-A0A8T3VT45-F1
#
_entry.id   AF-A0A8T3VT45-F1
#
_cell.length_a   1.000
_cell.length_b   1.000
_cell.length_c   1.000
_cell.angle_alpha   90.00
_cell.angle_beta   90.00
_cell.angle_gamma   90.00
#
_symmetry.space_group_name_H-M   'P 1'
#
loop_
_entity.id
_entity.type
_entity.pdbx_description
1 polymer ?
#
loop_
_entity_poly.entity_id
_entity_poly.type
_entity_poly.pdbx_seq_one_letter_code
_entity_poly.pdbx_strand_id
1 'polypeptide(L)'
;MAEEGSTIVIIIGYLLAVLEAFPLGIIFALVLYFLTDNEYYKYHGKYMLIISVVITVLILVFFGGMILTLLGMSAASNAAAPIK
;
A
#
# COMPACT_ATOMS: atom_id res chain seq x y z
N MET A 1 26.61 8.08 -13.11
CA MET A 1 26.03 6.93 -13.85
C MET A 1 25.60 5.93 -12.81
N ALA A 2 24.32 5.58 -12.75
CA ALA A 2 23.83 4.60 -11.79
C ALA A 2 24.43 3.23 -12.15
N GLU A 3 25.10 2.57 -11.21
CA GLU A 3 25.57 1.19 -11.40
C GLU A 3 24.36 0.31 -11.71
N GLU A 4 24.46 -0.65 -12.64
CA GLU A 4 23.34 -1.49 -13.07
C GLU A 4 22.61 -2.17 -11.89
N GLY A 5 23.34 -2.54 -10.84
CA GLY A 5 22.77 -3.08 -9.60
C GLY A 5 21.84 -2.11 -8.87
N SER A 6 22.12 -0.80 -8.91
CA SER A 6 21.29 0.22 -8.27
C SER A 6 19.94 0.40 -8.96
N THR A 7 19.89 0.19 -10.28
CA THR A 7 18.66 0.27 -11.06
C THR A 7 17.70 -0.88 -10.75
N ILE A 8 18.24 -2.11 -10.62
CA ILE A 8 17.42 -3.31 -10.32
C ILE A 8 16.74 -3.18 -8.96
N VAL A 9 17.47 -2.71 -7.94
CA VAL A 9 16.94 -2.49 -6.59
C VAL A 9 15.74 -1.53 -6.63
N ILE A 10 15.83 -0.47 -7.42
CA ILE A 10 14.75 0.51 -7.55
C ILE A 10 13.53 -0.08 -8.27
N ILE A 11 13.74 -0.85 -9.33
CA ILE A 11 12.64 -1.52 -10.05
C ILE A 11 11.88 -2.46 -9.10
N ILE A 12 12.60 -3.30 -8.36
CA ILE A 12 12.01 -4.21 -7.36
C ILE A 12 11.27 -3.40 -6.30
N GLY A 13 11.84 -2.30 -5.82
CA GLY A 13 11.21 -1.41 -4.85
C GLY A 13 9.87 -0.85 -5.31
N TYR A 14 9.77 -0.42 -6.58
CA TYR A 14 8.50 0.07 -7.13
C TYR A 14 7.48 -1.06 -7.32
N LEU A 15 7.92 -2.25 -7.71
CA LEU A 15 7.03 -3.41 -7.79
C LEU A 15 6.46 -3.76 -6.40
N LEU A 16 7.30 -3.74 -5.35
CA LEU A 16 6.84 -3.92 -3.98
C LEU A 16 5.88 -2.81 -3.54
N ALA A 17 6.17 -1.55 -3.88
CA ALA A 17 5.31 -0.41 -3.53
C ALA A 17 3.90 -0.48 -4.14
N VAL A 18 3.75 -1.15 -5.30
CA VAL A 18 2.47 -1.27 -6.00
C VAL A 18 1.74 -2.57 -5.68
N LEU A 19 2.45 -3.70 -5.74
CA LEU A 19 1.84 -5.03 -5.58
C LEU A 19 1.62 -5.37 -4.11
N GLU A 20 2.55 -4.97 -3.24
CA GLU A 20 2.58 -5.30 -1.81
C GLU A 20 2.79 -4.01 -1.00
N ALA A 21 1.97 -3.00 -1.30
CA ALA A 21 2.09 -1.64 -0.76
C ALA A 21 2.26 -1.62 0.77
N PHE A 22 1.47 -2.43 1.48
CA PHE A 22 1.60 -2.62 2.92
C PHE A 22 1.67 -4.13 3.26
N PRO A 23 2.61 -4.57 4.12
CA PRO A 23 3.63 -3.76 4.80
C PRO A 23 4.93 -3.58 4.02
N LEU A 24 5.20 -4.42 3.02
CA LEU A 24 6.53 -4.55 2.41
C LEU A 24 6.96 -3.31 1.63
N GLY A 25 6.08 -2.72 0.82
CA GLY A 25 6.34 -1.49 0.07
C GLY A 25 6.73 -0.32 0.96
N ILE A 26 5.98 -0.09 2.05
CA ILE A 26 6.30 0.93 3.04
C ILE A 26 7.64 0.66 3.72
N ILE A 27 7.89 -0.56 4.22
CA ILE A 27 9.14 -0.89 4.91
C ILE A 27 10.34 -0.67 4.00
N PHE A 28 10.27 -1.18 2.76
CA PHE A 28 11.36 -1.03 1.80
C PHE A 28 11.62 0.44 1.46
N ALA A 29 10.57 1.23 1.27
CA ALA A 29 10.69 2.66 1.03
C ALA A 29 11.30 3.41 2.22
N LEU A 30 10.95 3.05 3.46
CA LEU A 30 11.55 3.62 4.67
C LEU A 30 13.04 3.29 4.76
N VAL A 31 13.44 2.06 4.44
CA VAL A 31 14.86 1.66 4.40
C VAL A 31 15.60 2.50 3.37
N LEU A 32 15.07 2.64 2.15
CA LEU A 32 15.70 3.45 1.10
C LEU A 32 15.68 4.97 1.37
N TYR A 33 14.77 5.47 2.20
CA TYR A 33 14.71 6.91 2.50
C TYR A 33 15.53 7.30 3.72
N PHE A 34 15.52 6.49 4.78
CA PHE A 34 16.13 6.83 6.06
C PHE A 34 17.47 6.15 6.32
N LEU A 35 17.71 4.96 5.78
CA LEU A 35 18.86 4.12 6.15
C LEU A 35 19.99 4.11 5.11
N THR A 36 19.88 4.91 4.05
CA THR A 36 20.92 5.05 3.02
C THR A 36 21.37 6.49 2.89
N ASP A 37 22.67 6.65 2.65
CA ASP A 37 23.31 7.94 2.45
C ASP A 37 23.32 8.38 0.99
N ASN A 38 22.98 7.49 0.07
CA ASN A 38 22.96 7.81 -1.35
C ASN A 38 21.68 8.58 -1.72
N GLU A 39 21.85 9.82 -2.17
CA GLU A 39 20.75 10.70 -2.58
C GLU A 39 19.84 10.07 -3.65
N TYR A 40 20.40 9.24 -4.55
CA TYR A 40 19.63 8.53 -5.57
C TYR A 40 18.59 7.58 -4.95
N TYR A 41 19.00 6.76 -3.98
CA TYR A 41 18.08 5.86 -3.29
C TYR A 41 17.08 6.62 -2.41
N LYS A 42 17.51 7.70 -1.74
CA LYS A 42 16.61 8.55 -0.95
C LYS A 42 15.52 9.18 -1.81
N TYR A 43 15.90 9.71 -2.98
CA TYR A 43 14.93 10.29 -3.91
C TYR A 43 13.85 9.25 -4.28
N HIS A 44 14.25 8.06 -4.70
CA HIS A 44 13.30 7.00 -5.08
C HIS A 44 12.51 6.45 -3.90
N GLY A 45 13.14 6.24 -2.74
CA GLY A 45 12.50 5.80 -1.50
C GLY A 45 11.37 6.73 -1.08
N LYS A 46 11.55 8.06 -1.21
CA LYS A 46 10.48 9.04 -0.95
C LYS A 46 9.24 8.81 -1.81
N TYR A 47 9.41 8.60 -3.12
CA TYR A 47 8.28 8.37 -4.03
C TYR A 47 7.65 6.99 -3.82
N MET A 48 8.44 5.95 -3.58
CA MET A 48 7.92 4.62 -3.24
C MET A 48 7.06 4.68 -1.97
N LEU A 49 7.47 5.45 -0.97
CA LEU A 49 6.71 5.63 0.27
C LEU A 49 5.37 6.30 -0.02
N ILE A 50 5.38 7.40 -0.78
CA ILE A 50 4.15 8.13 -1.15
C ILE A 50 3.20 7.20 -1.91
N ILE A 51 3.68 6.46 -2.92
CA ILE A 51 2.88 5.53 -3.70
C ILE A 51 2.28 4.44 -2.81
N SER A 52 3.10 3.83 -1.95
CA SER A 52 2.66 2.76 -1.04
C SER A 52 1.56 3.24 -0.09
N VAL A 53 1.72 4.45 0.48
CA VAL A 53 0.71 5.04 1.37
C VAL A 53 -0.58 5.35 0.62
N VAL A 54 -0.49 5.96 -0.56
CA VAL A 54 -1.68 6.29 -1.37
C VAL A 54 -2.44 5.03 -1.75
N ILE A 55 -1.76 3.99 -2.25
CA ILE A 55 -2.38 2.72 -2.61
C ILE A 55 -3.02 2.07 -1.38
N THR A 56 -2.33 2.07 -0.23
CA THR A 56 -2.85 1.52 1.02
C THR A 56 -4.13 2.24 1.45
N VAL A 57 -4.15 3.57 1.41
CA VAL A 57 -5.34 4.36 1.76
C VAL A 57 -6.49 4.07 0.80
N LEU A 58 -6.21 3.97 -0.50
CA LEU A 58 -7.24 3.59 -1.49
C LEU A 58 -7.81 2.21 -1.19
N ILE A 59 -6.98 1.20 -0.96
CA ILE A 59 -7.41 -0.15 -0.59
C ILE A 59 -8.30 -0.11 0.67
N LEU A 60 -7.90 0.61 1.71
CA LEU A 60 -8.69 0.75 2.93
C LEU A 60 -10.05 1.42 2.69
N VAL A 61 -10.11 2.46 1.86
CA VAL A 61 -11.37 3.14 1.51
C VAL A 61 -12.29 2.21 0.70
N PHE A 62 -11.76 1.53 -0.32
CA PHE A 62 -12.55 0.62 -1.16
C PHE A 62 -13.02 -0.62 -0.40
N PHE A 63 -12.12 -1.34 0.27
CA PHE A 63 -12.48 -2.54 1.03
C PHE A 63 -13.26 -2.20 2.29
N GLY A 64 -12.91 -1.12 3.00
CA GLY A 64 -13.66 -0.67 4.17
C GLY A 64 -15.09 -0.26 3.85
N GLY A 65 -15.30 0.50 2.76
CA GLY A 65 -16.63 0.85 2.29
C GLY A 65 -17.46 -0.37 1.85
N MET A 66 -16.82 -1.33 1.18
CA MET A 66 -17.46 -2.59 0.81
C MET A 66 -17.89 -3.40 2.02
N ILE A 67 -17.03 -3.55 3.04
CA ILE A 67 -17.35 -4.27 4.28
C ILE A 67 -18.53 -3.61 5.00
N LEU A 68 -18.52 -2.28 5.15
CA LEU A 68 -19.62 -1.55 5.79
C LEU A 68 -20.94 -1.74 5.05
N THR A 69 -20.90 -1.73 3.72
CA THR A 69 -22.09 -1.97 2.88
C THR A 69 -22.63 -3.40 3.08
N LEU A 70 -21.75 -4.41 3.06
CA LEU A 70 -22.12 -5.81 3.27
C LEU A 70 -22.70 -6.03 4.69
N LEU A 71 -22.12 -5.42 5.71
CA LEU A 71 -22.62 -5.47 7.08
C LEU A 71 -24.00 -4.81 7.20
N GLY A 72 -24.20 -3.65 6.56
CA GLY A 72 -25.50 -2.97 6.53
C GLY A 72 -26.59 -3.81 5.84
N MET A 73 -26.27 -4.45 4.72
CA MET A 73 -27.18 -5.36 4.02
C MET A 73 -27.53 -6.59 4.87
N SER A 74 -26.53 -7.18 5.55
CA SER A 74 -26.75 -8.30 6.47
C SER A 74 -27.67 -7.92 7.64
N ALA A 75 -27.44 -6.76 8.25
CA ALA A 75 -28.27 -6.27 9.34
C ALA A 75 -29.73 -6.02 8.90
N ALA A 76 -29.94 -5.41 7.72
CA ALA A 76 -31.27 -5.19 7.17
C ALA A 76 -32.01 -6.51 6.86
N SER A 77 -31.31 -7.51 6.32
CA SER A 77 -31.88 -8.83 6.04
C SER A 77 -32.33 -9.54 7.33
N ASN A 78 -31.55 -9.44 8.41
CA ASN A 78 -31.91 -10.06 9.69
C ASN A 78 -33.09 -9.34 10.37
N ALA A 79 -33.19 -8.02 10.22
CA ALA A 79 -34.30 -7.24 10.76
C ALA A 79 -35.63 -7.49 10.02
N ALA A 80 -35.57 -7.88 8.73
CA ALA A 80 -36.75 -8.20 7.92
C ALA A 80 -37.25 -9.65 8.08
N ALA A 81 -36.53 -10.50 8.82
CA ALA A 81 -36.96 -11.87 9.07
C ALA A 81 -38.22 -11.88 9.95
N PRO A 82 -39.30 -12.57 9.57
CA PRO A 82 -40.53 -12.61 10.36
C PRO A 82 -40.24 -13.26 11.71
N ILE A 83 -40.54 -12.54 12.79
CA ILE A 83 -40.55 -13.08 14.15
C ILE A 83 -41.55 -14.24 14.15
N LYS A 84 -41.05 -15.46 14.38
CA LYS A 84 -41.89 -16.65 14.59
C LYS A 84 -42.45 -16.65 16.01
#